data_AF-A0A3C0NZ67-F1
#
_entry.id   AF-A0A3C0NZ67-F1
#
_cell.length_a   1.000
_cell.length_b   1.000
_cell.length_c   1.000
_cell.angle_alpha   90.00
_cell.angle_beta   90.00
_cell.angle_gamma   90.00
#
_symmetry.space_group_name_H-M   'P 1'
#
loop_
_entity.id
_entity.type
_entity.pdbx_description
1 polymer ?
#
loop_
_entity_poly.entity_id
_entity_poly.type
_entity_poly.pdbx_seq_one_letter_code
_entity_poly.pdbx_strand_id
1 'polypeptide(L)'
;ETAVLNTRVDEGADHAVPVVYEDTEETPEDEYYGGGESSGDEEEYDSYGSESENGSETGNEQSGSTNAGNTQSGTGTAAAGQELTGNYDVISCLDAFIETHPDFSYNGARGILGVTGNKGVLGFDAENAEAAKAAANALKAEGWRFACNSYAGVSYGSELAIVESDSAKWKSEVESIVGVTDILLLQGKADIGPWSGYTDTNQRFVYLKDQGFRYYCIHNDQTMFYMQMGTDYARIGLHEVMTKDEFQEVRENSQQLF
;
A
#
# COMPACT_ATOMS: atom_id res chain seq x y z
N GLU A 1 11.30 12.30 -3.93
CA GLU A 1 11.00 10.86 -4.08
C GLU A 1 9.65 10.60 -3.43
N THR A 2 8.80 9.76 -4.03
CA THR A 2 7.47 9.45 -3.50
C THR A 2 7.47 7.99 -3.08
N ALA A 3 7.49 7.73 -1.78
CA ALA A 3 7.32 6.38 -1.24
C ALA A 3 5.83 6.00 -1.28
N VAL A 4 5.54 4.78 -1.74
CA VAL A 4 4.20 4.18 -1.65
C VAL A 4 4.25 3.20 -0.47
N LEU A 5 3.68 3.58 0.68
CA LEU A 5 3.56 2.69 1.82
C LEU A 5 2.24 1.92 1.73
N ASN A 6 2.32 0.58 1.71
CA ASN A 6 1.19 -0.32 1.83
C ASN A 6 1.08 -0.75 3.29
N THR A 7 0.13 -0.21 4.05
CA THR A 7 -0.09 -0.64 5.43
C THR A 7 -0.97 -1.88 5.44
N ARG A 8 -0.35 -3.07 5.59
CA ARG A 8 -1.05 -4.27 6.03
C ARG A 8 -0.96 -4.36 7.55
N VAL A 9 -2.09 -4.36 8.23
CA VAL A 9 -2.16 -4.66 9.67
C VAL A 9 -2.28 -6.17 9.78
N ASP A 10 -1.19 -6.85 10.16
CA ASP A 10 -1.26 -8.25 10.54
C ASP A 10 -1.72 -8.34 12.01
N GLU A 11 -2.83 -9.05 12.22
CA GLU A 11 -3.33 -9.41 13.55
C GLU A 11 -2.36 -10.42 14.18
N GLY A 12 -1.62 -10.03 15.23
CA GLY A 12 -0.85 -11.01 16.01
C GLY A 12 0.33 -10.58 16.86
N ALA A 13 0.69 -9.29 16.94
CA ALA A 13 1.78 -8.84 17.82
C ALA A 13 1.24 -7.96 18.95
N ASP A 14 0.97 -8.59 20.10
CA ASP A 14 0.79 -7.90 21.36
C ASP A 14 2.10 -7.17 21.72
N HIS A 15 1.97 -5.92 22.17
CA HIS A 15 3.04 -5.00 22.65
C HIS A 15 3.74 -4.10 21.61
N ALA A 16 3.15 -2.92 21.37
CA ALA A 16 3.92 -1.72 20.99
C ALA A 16 4.21 -0.90 22.26
N VAL A 17 5.38 -1.13 22.87
CA VAL A 17 5.97 -0.20 23.85
C VAL A 17 6.98 0.67 23.09
N PRO A 18 6.95 2.01 23.20
CA PRO A 18 7.91 2.86 22.52
C PRO A 18 9.30 2.66 23.13
N VAL A 19 10.25 2.14 22.34
CA VAL A 19 11.65 2.14 22.72
C VAL A 19 12.28 3.43 22.25
N VAL A 20 12.50 4.35 23.18
CA VAL A 20 13.43 5.48 23.03
C VAL A 20 14.83 4.90 23.21
N TYR A 21 15.62 4.81 22.15
CA TYR A 21 17.04 4.49 22.27
C TYR A 21 17.81 5.80 22.46
N GLU A 22 18.28 6.04 23.68
CA GLU A 22 19.44 6.92 23.90
C GLU A 22 20.69 6.16 23.45
N ASP A 23 21.52 6.86 22.68
CA ASP A 23 22.73 6.34 22.07
C ASP A 23 23.80 6.09 23.15
N THR A 24 24.14 4.83 23.39
CA THR A 24 25.32 4.46 24.16
C THR A 24 26.09 3.39 23.42
N GLU A 25 27.26 3.78 22.91
CA GLU A 25 28.30 2.90 22.37
C GLU A 25 28.65 1.79 23.38
N GLU A 26 28.51 0.53 22.97
CA GLU A 26 29.45 -0.56 23.29
C GLU A 26 29.06 -1.83 22.53
N THR A 27 29.89 -2.23 21.57
CA THR A 27 29.89 -3.58 20.96
C THR A 27 30.37 -4.61 21.98
N PRO A 28 29.87 -5.85 21.90
CA PRO A 28 30.81 -6.95 21.70
C PRO A 28 30.40 -7.98 20.65
N GLU A 29 31.45 -8.51 20.02
CA GLU A 29 31.54 -9.63 19.10
C GLU A 29 30.93 -10.92 19.66
N ASP A 30 30.36 -11.78 18.81
CA ASP A 30 30.55 -13.24 18.91
C ASP A 30 30.13 -14.00 17.63
N GLU A 31 30.79 -15.14 17.48
CA GLU A 31 31.15 -15.85 16.26
C GLU A 31 30.11 -16.87 15.71
N TYR A 32 30.10 -16.99 14.37
CA TYR A 32 30.24 -18.21 13.53
C TYR A 32 29.25 -19.40 13.58
N TYR A 33 28.74 -19.78 12.40
CA TYR A 33 28.70 -21.11 11.71
C TYR A 33 27.58 -21.02 10.65
N GLY A 34 27.67 -21.45 9.39
CA GLY A 34 28.62 -22.19 8.58
C GLY A 34 27.89 -22.46 7.24
N GLY A 35 28.58 -22.39 6.11
CA GLY A 35 27.96 -22.43 4.78
C GLY A 35 27.43 -23.82 4.35
N GLY A 36 26.64 -23.79 3.28
CA GLY A 36 26.23 -24.97 2.52
C GLY A 36 25.46 -24.57 1.26
N GLU A 37 26.12 -24.67 0.10
CA GLU A 37 25.50 -24.58 -1.22
C GLU A 37 24.53 -25.75 -1.44
N SER A 38 23.40 -25.50 -2.10
CA SER A 38 22.69 -26.53 -2.86
C SER A 38 21.91 -25.92 -4.03
N SER A 39 22.17 -26.51 -5.18
CA SER A 39 21.56 -26.35 -6.49
C SER A 39 20.08 -26.70 -6.55
N GLY A 40 19.36 -26.01 -7.45
CA GLY A 40 18.27 -26.49 -8.33
C GLY A 40 17.07 -27.18 -7.70
N ASP A 41 15.88 -26.61 -7.89
CA ASP A 41 14.80 -27.24 -8.66
C ASP A 41 13.60 -26.28 -8.79
N GLU A 42 12.86 -26.41 -9.90
CA GLU A 42 11.62 -25.70 -10.21
C GLU A 42 10.52 -26.10 -9.21
N GLU A 43 9.92 -25.15 -8.50
CA GLU A 43 8.72 -25.42 -7.69
C GLU A 43 7.47 -24.73 -8.28
N GLU A 44 6.52 -25.61 -8.57
CA GLU A 44 5.16 -25.45 -9.04
C GLU A 44 4.33 -24.65 -8.01
N TYR A 45 3.80 -23.48 -8.41
CA TYR A 45 2.96 -22.67 -7.52
C TYR A 45 1.56 -23.28 -7.42
N ASP A 46 1.27 -23.92 -6.29
CA ASP A 46 -0.06 -24.39 -5.92
C ASP A 46 -1.04 -23.21 -5.75
N SER A 47 -2.15 -23.33 -6.46
CA SER A 47 -3.30 -22.43 -6.42
C SER A 47 -4.04 -22.56 -5.09
N TYR A 48 -4.07 -21.51 -4.27
CA TYR A 48 -4.99 -21.45 -3.14
C TYR A 48 -6.41 -21.10 -3.60
N GLY A 49 -7.22 -22.15 -3.71
CA GLY A 49 -8.67 -22.07 -3.87
C GLY A 49 -9.35 -21.58 -2.60
N SER A 50 -10.27 -20.63 -2.72
CA SER A 50 -11.19 -20.25 -1.66
C SER A 50 -12.40 -21.19 -1.69
N GLU A 51 -12.47 -22.15 -0.77
CA GLU A 51 -13.70 -22.87 -0.48
C GLU A 51 -14.65 -21.99 0.35
N SER A 52 -15.89 -21.89 -0.12
CA SER A 52 -16.99 -21.23 0.56
C SER A 52 -17.68 -22.22 1.51
N GLU A 53 -17.75 -21.91 2.81
CA GLU A 53 -18.73 -22.53 3.70
C GLU A 53 -19.54 -21.47 4.48
N ASN A 54 -20.86 -21.56 4.30
CA ASN A 54 -21.88 -20.88 5.08
C ASN A 54 -22.08 -21.63 6.41
N GLY A 55 -22.07 -20.91 7.55
CA GLY A 55 -22.45 -21.51 8.84
C GLY A 55 -22.48 -20.57 10.04
N SER A 56 -23.66 -20.00 10.30
CA SER A 56 -24.23 -19.56 11.60
C SER A 56 -23.55 -18.49 12.48
N GLU A 57 -24.33 -17.44 12.75
CA GLU A 57 -24.14 -16.40 13.76
C GLU A 57 -23.98 -16.91 15.20
N THR A 58 -23.02 -16.35 15.94
CA THR A 58 -23.22 -15.88 17.34
C THR A 58 -22.26 -14.72 17.68
N GLY A 59 -22.83 -13.52 17.87
CA GLY A 59 -22.50 -12.53 18.92
C GLY A 59 -21.07 -11.99 19.15
N ASN A 60 -20.95 -10.64 19.03
CA ASN A 60 -19.99 -9.74 19.71
C ASN A 60 -18.50 -9.85 19.25
N GLU A 61 -17.73 -8.81 18.91
CA GLU A 61 -17.67 -7.40 19.31
C GLU A 61 -17.17 -6.51 18.15
N GLN A 62 -17.63 -5.27 18.14
CA GLN A 62 -17.38 -4.26 17.12
C GLN A 62 -16.01 -3.59 17.35
N SER A 63 -14.96 -4.06 16.66
CA SER A 63 -13.67 -3.34 16.59
C SER A 63 -13.71 -2.34 15.44
N GLY A 64 -13.93 -1.07 15.78
CA GLY A 64 -14.05 0.03 14.83
C GLY A 64 -12.72 0.30 14.12
N SER A 65 -12.76 0.29 12.78
CA SER A 65 -11.74 0.90 11.94
C SER A 65 -11.64 2.40 12.29
N THR A 66 -10.48 2.85 12.77
CA THR A 66 -10.29 4.23 13.22
C THR A 66 -10.05 5.18 12.05
N ASN A 67 -10.72 6.33 12.11
CA ASN A 67 -10.83 7.37 11.08
C ASN A 67 -9.47 7.90 10.57
N ALA A 68 -9.21 7.77 9.27
CA ALA A 68 -8.12 8.45 8.56
C ALA A 68 -8.54 9.86 8.04
N GLY A 69 -9.64 10.42 8.57
CA GLY A 69 -10.36 11.52 7.93
C GLY A 69 -10.27 12.90 8.60
N ASN A 70 -9.52 13.06 9.69
CA ASN A 70 -9.37 14.37 10.34
C ASN A 70 -7.96 14.90 10.10
N THR A 71 -7.82 15.92 9.25
CA THR A 71 -6.57 16.66 8.99
C THR A 71 -6.11 17.52 10.18
N GLN A 72 -6.40 17.06 11.40
CA GLN A 72 -5.85 17.53 12.65
C GLN A 72 -5.86 16.34 13.62
N SER A 73 -4.67 15.77 13.84
CA SER A 73 -4.36 14.69 14.79
C SER A 73 -5.21 13.41 14.68
N GLY A 74 -4.56 12.27 14.43
CA GLY A 74 -5.18 10.96 14.57
C GLY A 74 -5.63 10.72 16.00
N THR A 75 -6.77 10.03 16.16
CA THR A 75 -7.26 9.60 17.49
C THR A 75 -6.98 8.11 17.66
N GLY A 76 -6.23 7.74 18.69
CA GLY A 76 -5.99 6.35 19.10
C GLY A 76 -6.73 6.01 20.39
N THR A 77 -7.09 4.74 20.60
CA THR A 77 -7.62 4.24 21.88
C THR A 77 -6.53 3.50 22.64
N ALA A 78 -6.19 3.97 23.84
CA ALA A 78 -5.33 3.21 24.75
C ALA A 78 -6.10 2.00 25.33
N ALA A 79 -5.37 0.96 25.78
CA ALA A 79 -5.92 -0.25 26.42
C ALA A 79 -6.81 0.03 27.67
N ALA A 80 -6.86 1.28 28.16
CA ALA A 80 -7.69 1.75 29.27
C ALA A 80 -8.92 2.59 28.85
N GLY A 81 -9.26 2.65 27.55
CA GLY A 81 -10.39 3.44 27.05
C GLY A 81 -10.16 4.96 27.07
N GLN A 82 -8.92 5.41 27.10
CA GLN A 82 -8.58 6.82 26.91
C GLN A 82 -8.49 7.15 25.42
N GLU A 83 -9.15 8.24 25.02
CA GLU A 83 -8.91 8.89 23.74
C GLU A 83 -7.55 9.59 23.78
N LEU A 84 -6.66 9.16 22.90
CA LEU A 84 -5.37 9.79 22.64
C LEU A 84 -5.50 10.62 21.37
N THR A 85 -5.02 11.85 21.41
CA THR A 85 -4.98 12.76 20.26
C THR A 85 -3.52 13.06 19.93
N GLY A 86 -3.07 12.76 18.72
CA GLY A 86 -1.67 12.93 18.33
C GLY A 86 -1.38 12.52 16.89
N ASN A 87 -0.10 12.57 16.51
CA ASN A 87 0.35 12.11 15.19
C ASN A 87 0.67 10.63 15.29
N TYR A 88 -0.30 9.79 14.91
CA TYR A 88 -0.23 8.34 15.08
C TYR A 88 -0.26 7.55 13.76
N ASP A 89 -0.55 8.23 12.65
CA ASP A 89 -0.54 7.64 11.32
C ASP A 89 0.47 8.36 10.41
N VAL A 90 0.77 7.75 9.27
CA VAL A 90 1.72 8.31 8.30
C VAL A 90 1.30 9.69 7.78
N ILE A 91 0.00 9.97 7.74
CA ILE A 91 -0.55 11.22 7.22
C ILE A 91 -0.21 12.36 8.18
N SER A 92 -0.67 12.25 9.43
CA SER A 92 -0.44 13.21 10.50
C SER A 92 1.04 13.35 10.87
N CYS A 93 1.81 12.25 10.87
CA CYS A 93 3.26 12.31 11.08
C CYS A 93 3.98 13.09 9.97
N LEU A 94 3.62 12.85 8.70
CA LEU A 94 4.23 13.55 7.58
C LEU A 94 3.85 15.03 7.56
N ASP A 95 2.60 15.35 7.84
CA ASP A 95 2.14 16.74 7.85
C ASP A 95 2.82 17.56 8.96
N ALA A 96 2.98 16.99 10.16
CA ALA A 96 3.72 17.64 11.25
C ALA A 96 5.21 17.82 10.93
N PHE A 97 5.81 16.85 10.22
CA PHE A 97 7.18 17.00 9.73
C PHE A 97 7.30 18.17 8.75
N ILE A 98 6.38 18.28 7.80
CA ILE A 98 6.40 19.32 6.75
C ILE A 98 6.08 20.70 7.32
N GLU A 99 5.26 20.80 8.36
CA GLU A 99 5.02 22.07 9.07
C GLU A 99 6.33 22.70 9.58
N THR A 100 7.27 21.86 10.00
CA THR A 100 8.60 22.30 10.48
C THR A 100 9.68 22.28 9.39
N HIS A 101 9.41 21.66 8.23
CA HIS A 101 10.32 21.51 7.09
C HIS A 101 9.57 21.81 5.77
N PRO A 102 9.20 23.08 5.50
CA PRO A 102 8.35 23.43 4.35
C PRO A 102 9.02 23.18 2.98
N ASP A 103 10.33 22.98 2.94
CA ASP A 103 11.13 22.63 1.77
C ASP A 103 11.30 21.12 1.54
N PHE A 104 10.76 20.28 2.44
CA PHE A 104 10.86 18.82 2.34
C PHE A 104 10.31 18.26 1.01
N SER A 105 9.27 18.89 0.47
CA SER A 105 8.57 18.37 -0.68
C SER A 105 8.62 19.29 -1.91
N TYR A 106 8.94 18.68 -3.05
CA TYR A 106 8.80 19.32 -4.34
C TYR A 106 7.31 19.55 -4.68
N ASN A 107 6.95 20.83 -4.89
CA ASN A 107 5.58 21.28 -5.18
C ASN A 107 4.52 20.81 -4.16
N GLY A 108 4.91 20.60 -2.90
CA GLY A 108 4.00 20.17 -1.84
C GLY A 108 3.51 18.71 -1.95
N ALA A 109 4.05 17.92 -2.88
CA ALA A 109 3.69 16.50 -3.02
C ALA A 109 3.87 15.71 -1.72
N ARG A 110 2.90 14.87 -1.38
CA ARG A 110 3.00 13.94 -0.25
C ARG A 110 3.26 12.53 -0.80
N GLY A 111 2.61 11.52 -0.21
CA GLY A 111 2.63 10.16 -0.71
C GLY A 111 1.51 9.84 -1.70
N ILE A 112 1.51 8.59 -2.16
CA ILE A 112 0.39 7.97 -2.86
C ILE A 112 -0.26 6.96 -1.90
N LEU A 113 -1.57 7.09 -1.70
CA LEU A 113 -2.35 6.18 -0.87
C LEU A 113 -3.05 5.13 -1.75
N GLY A 114 -2.73 3.85 -1.54
CA GLY A 114 -3.42 2.74 -2.19
C GLY A 114 -4.75 2.44 -1.51
N VAL A 115 -5.86 2.56 -2.23
CA VAL A 115 -7.21 2.45 -1.64
C VAL A 115 -7.93 1.21 -2.17
N THR A 116 -8.52 0.44 -1.25
CA THR A 116 -9.43 -0.68 -1.54
C THR A 116 -10.89 -0.29 -1.27
N GLY A 117 -11.86 -1.12 -1.67
CA GLY A 117 -13.28 -0.80 -1.55
C GLY A 117 -14.13 -1.79 -0.74
N ASN A 118 -13.64 -3.00 -0.44
CA ASN A 118 -14.46 -4.07 0.13
C ASN A 118 -15.04 -3.79 1.53
N LYS A 119 -14.44 -2.88 2.30
CA LYS A 119 -14.80 -2.54 3.69
C LYS A 119 -15.00 -1.04 3.88
N GLY A 120 -15.36 -0.34 2.80
CA GLY A 120 -15.46 1.12 2.79
C GLY A 120 -14.17 1.79 2.30
N VAL A 121 -14.16 3.13 2.35
CA VAL A 121 -13.12 3.98 1.77
C VAL A 121 -12.62 4.96 2.82
N LEU A 122 -11.29 4.97 3.06
CA LEU A 122 -10.62 5.84 4.03
C LEU A 122 -11.16 5.72 5.48
N GLY A 123 -11.63 4.53 5.84
CA GLY A 123 -12.21 4.23 7.16
C GLY A 123 -13.71 4.51 7.27
N PHE A 124 -14.35 5.05 6.23
CA PHE A 124 -15.78 5.28 6.18
C PHE A 124 -16.49 4.14 5.44
N ASP A 125 -17.57 3.64 6.01
CA ASP A 125 -18.45 2.69 5.31
C ASP A 125 -19.20 3.34 4.13
N ALA A 126 -19.94 2.52 3.39
CA ALA A 126 -20.69 2.98 2.22
C ALA A 126 -21.81 3.98 2.56
N GLU A 127 -22.33 3.98 3.78
CA GLU A 127 -23.37 4.93 4.22
C GLU A 127 -22.79 6.34 4.44
N ASN A 128 -21.48 6.43 4.68
CA ASN A 128 -20.75 7.65 4.97
C ASN A 128 -19.88 8.15 3.79
N ALA A 129 -20.30 7.86 2.55
CA ALA A 129 -19.55 8.21 1.34
C ALA A 129 -19.23 9.72 1.19
N GLU A 130 -20.12 10.62 1.63
CA GLU A 130 -19.86 12.07 1.58
C GLU A 130 -18.75 12.50 2.57
N ALA A 131 -18.66 11.86 3.73
CA ALA A 131 -17.57 12.09 4.67
C ALA A 131 -16.24 11.56 4.10
N ALA A 132 -16.26 10.37 3.48
CA ALA A 132 -15.11 9.81 2.77
C ALA A 132 -14.62 10.76 1.66
N LYS A 133 -15.55 11.35 0.91
CA LYS A 133 -15.25 12.30 -0.16
C LYS A 133 -14.68 13.61 0.36
N ALA A 134 -15.19 14.11 1.49
CA ALA A 134 -14.63 15.28 2.16
C ALA A 134 -13.18 15.01 2.61
N ALA A 135 -12.93 13.88 3.26
CA ALA A 135 -11.59 13.45 3.66
C ALA A 135 -10.65 13.32 2.45
N ALA A 136 -11.09 12.64 1.38
CA ALA A 136 -10.29 12.50 0.17
C ALA A 136 -9.94 13.85 -0.47
N ASN A 137 -10.87 14.80 -0.46
CA ASN A 137 -10.62 16.15 -0.98
C ASN A 137 -9.64 16.94 -0.10
N ALA A 138 -9.71 16.80 1.23
CA ALA A 138 -8.75 17.39 2.14
C ALA A 138 -7.34 16.85 1.89
N LEU A 139 -7.19 15.53 1.79
CA LEU A 139 -5.91 14.88 1.48
C LEU A 139 -5.32 15.37 0.15
N LYS A 140 -6.13 15.48 -0.90
CA LYS A 140 -5.67 16.03 -2.20
C LYS A 140 -5.24 17.49 -2.10
N ALA A 141 -5.93 18.31 -1.32
CA ALA A 141 -5.56 19.70 -1.13
C ALA A 141 -4.19 19.87 -0.47
N GLU A 142 -3.80 18.93 0.40
CA GLU A 142 -2.48 18.88 1.06
C GLU A 142 -1.38 18.23 0.20
N GLY A 143 -1.72 17.70 -0.97
CA GLY A 143 -0.77 17.13 -1.93
C GLY A 143 -0.68 15.61 -1.96
N TRP A 144 -1.62 14.89 -1.33
CA TRP A 144 -1.73 13.43 -1.47
C TRP A 144 -2.34 13.03 -2.81
N ARG A 145 -1.88 11.89 -3.35
CA ARG A 145 -2.50 11.22 -4.51
C ARG A 145 -3.08 9.88 -4.09
N PHE A 146 -4.02 9.37 -4.88
CA PHE A 146 -4.60 8.04 -4.67
C PHE A 146 -4.18 7.07 -5.77
N ALA A 147 -4.13 5.78 -5.42
CA ALA A 147 -3.93 4.67 -6.34
C ALA A 147 -5.01 3.60 -6.11
N CYS A 148 -5.38 2.92 -7.19
CA CYS A 148 -6.20 1.72 -7.10
C CYS A 148 -5.38 0.59 -6.51
N ASN A 149 -5.88 -0.04 -5.44
CA ASN A 149 -5.27 -1.19 -4.79
C ASN A 149 -6.15 -2.44 -4.90
N SER A 150 -6.91 -2.57 -6.00
CA SER A 150 -8.05 -3.48 -6.18
C SER A 150 -9.25 -3.15 -5.30
N TYR A 151 -10.47 -3.50 -5.73
CA TYR A 151 -11.66 -3.39 -4.89
C TYR A 151 -11.66 -4.43 -3.76
N ALA A 152 -11.50 -5.71 -4.12
CA ALA A 152 -11.58 -6.84 -3.20
C ALA A 152 -10.23 -7.47 -2.86
N GLY A 153 -9.12 -6.87 -3.31
CA GLY A 153 -7.76 -7.41 -3.11
C GLY A 153 -7.46 -8.58 -4.05
N VAL A 154 -8.08 -8.62 -5.23
CA VAL A 154 -7.83 -9.68 -6.21
C VAL A 154 -6.51 -9.42 -6.95
N SER A 155 -5.81 -10.50 -7.30
CA SER A 155 -4.65 -10.44 -8.18
C SER A 155 -5.06 -10.05 -9.60
N TYR A 156 -4.39 -9.07 -10.20
CA TYR A 156 -4.65 -8.68 -11.60
C TYR A 156 -3.88 -9.53 -12.62
N GLY A 157 -3.08 -10.50 -12.15
CA GLY A 157 -2.60 -11.61 -12.98
C GLY A 157 -3.67 -12.67 -13.27
N SER A 158 -4.85 -12.58 -12.65
CA SER A 158 -5.98 -13.50 -12.82
C SER A 158 -6.62 -13.41 -14.22
N GLU A 159 -7.66 -14.23 -14.44
CA GLU A 159 -8.48 -14.20 -15.65
C GLU A 159 -9.08 -12.81 -15.93
N LEU A 160 -9.21 -12.45 -17.21
CA LEU A 160 -9.68 -11.13 -17.64
C LEU A 160 -11.01 -10.73 -16.98
N ALA A 161 -11.97 -11.64 -16.90
CA ALA A 161 -13.29 -11.36 -16.31
C ALA A 161 -13.22 -10.98 -14.81
N ILE A 162 -12.25 -11.52 -14.06
CA ILE A 162 -12.03 -11.16 -12.65
C ILE A 162 -11.47 -9.74 -12.56
N VAL A 163 -10.49 -9.42 -13.40
CA VAL A 163 -9.89 -8.08 -13.48
C VAL A 163 -10.93 -7.04 -13.89
N GLU A 164 -11.76 -7.35 -14.89
CA GLU A 164 -12.81 -6.47 -15.36
C GLU A 164 -13.83 -6.17 -14.27
N SER A 165 -14.33 -7.21 -13.59
CA SER A 165 -15.31 -7.08 -12.51
C SER A 165 -14.77 -6.27 -11.33
N ASP A 166 -13.56 -6.58 -10.85
CA ASP A 166 -12.97 -5.89 -9.70
C ASP A 166 -12.63 -4.43 -10.02
N SER A 167 -12.00 -4.18 -11.17
CA SER A 167 -11.66 -2.82 -11.59
C SER A 167 -12.91 -1.98 -11.85
N ALA A 168 -13.96 -2.54 -12.46
CA ALA A 168 -15.20 -1.82 -12.70
C ALA A 168 -15.86 -1.42 -11.37
N LYS A 169 -15.84 -2.32 -10.39
CA LYS A 169 -16.38 -2.04 -9.06
C LYS A 169 -15.56 -1.00 -8.30
N TRP A 170 -14.23 -1.07 -8.39
CA TRP A 170 -13.35 -0.04 -7.84
C TRP A 170 -13.63 1.33 -8.46
N LYS A 171 -13.77 1.40 -9.79
CA LYS A 171 -14.10 2.63 -10.51
C LYS A 171 -15.46 3.20 -10.10
N SER A 172 -16.49 2.38 -9.92
CA SER A 172 -17.81 2.87 -9.51
C SER A 172 -17.87 3.33 -8.05
N GLU A 173 -17.26 2.58 -7.14
CA GLU A 173 -17.44 2.78 -5.69
C GLU A 173 -16.33 3.62 -5.05
N VAL A 174 -15.07 3.41 -5.45
CA VAL A 174 -13.91 4.06 -4.83
C VAL A 174 -13.50 5.31 -5.61
N GLU A 175 -13.34 5.22 -6.94
CA GLU A 175 -12.92 6.36 -7.76
C GLU A 175 -13.93 7.52 -7.69
N SER A 176 -15.22 7.22 -7.54
CA SER A 176 -16.27 8.23 -7.36
C SER A 176 -16.11 9.06 -6.07
N ILE A 177 -15.38 8.52 -5.08
CA ILE A 177 -15.04 9.17 -3.81
C ILE A 177 -13.68 9.86 -3.91
N VAL A 178 -12.63 9.14 -4.31
CA VAL A 178 -11.25 9.66 -4.26
C VAL A 178 -10.90 10.54 -5.47
N GLY A 179 -11.63 10.41 -6.57
CA GLY A 179 -11.41 11.09 -7.84
C GLY A 179 -10.61 10.25 -8.84
N VAL A 180 -10.55 10.74 -10.08
CA VAL A 180 -9.88 10.06 -11.21
C VAL A 180 -8.47 9.61 -10.82
N THR A 181 -8.20 8.34 -11.05
CA THR A 181 -6.96 7.67 -10.63
C THR A 181 -6.35 6.88 -11.79
N ASP A 182 -5.08 7.17 -12.04
CA ASP A 182 -4.25 6.64 -13.14
C ASP A 182 -3.17 5.66 -12.67
N ILE A 183 -3.04 5.46 -11.35
CA ILE A 183 -2.07 4.56 -10.71
C ILE A 183 -2.78 3.30 -10.23
N LEU A 184 -2.20 2.14 -10.55
CA LEU A 184 -2.66 0.82 -10.14
C LEU A 184 -1.54 0.09 -9.40
N LEU A 185 -1.82 -0.33 -8.17
CA LEU A 185 -0.97 -1.22 -7.39
C LEU A 185 -1.41 -2.67 -7.65
N LEU A 186 -0.51 -3.48 -8.20
CA LEU A 186 -0.79 -4.85 -8.57
C LEU A 186 -0.69 -5.77 -7.35
N GLN A 187 -1.83 -6.29 -6.93
CA GLN A 187 -1.96 -7.15 -5.76
C GLN A 187 -1.43 -8.57 -5.99
N GLY A 188 -0.99 -9.20 -4.90
CA GLY A 188 -0.64 -10.63 -4.88
C GLY A 188 0.69 -10.96 -5.55
N LYS A 189 1.61 -10.00 -5.65
CA LYS A 189 2.92 -10.14 -6.33
C LYS A 189 2.82 -10.65 -7.77
N ALA A 190 1.66 -10.47 -8.40
CA ALA A 190 1.34 -11.00 -9.71
C ALA A 190 1.25 -9.88 -10.74
N ASP A 191 1.86 -10.14 -11.89
CA ASP A 191 1.92 -9.21 -13.00
C ASP A 191 0.77 -9.45 -14.00
N ILE A 192 0.38 -8.41 -14.74
CA ILE A 192 -0.66 -8.50 -15.76
C ILE A 192 -0.14 -9.05 -17.08
N GLY A 193 1.19 -9.03 -17.31
CA GLY A 193 1.84 -9.40 -18.56
C GLY A 193 3.27 -9.91 -18.40
N PRO A 194 3.99 -10.18 -19.51
CA PRO A 194 5.36 -10.68 -19.47
C PRO A 194 6.38 -9.57 -19.14
N TRP A 195 7.59 -9.96 -18.73
CA TRP A 195 8.68 -9.04 -18.41
C TRP A 195 9.04 -8.10 -19.58
N SER A 196 8.89 -8.59 -20.83
CA SER A 196 9.25 -7.85 -22.05
C SER A 196 8.42 -6.59 -22.29
N GLY A 197 7.37 -6.38 -21.47
CA GLY A 197 6.48 -5.24 -21.54
C GLY A 197 5.06 -5.59 -21.93
N TYR A 198 4.17 -4.62 -21.78
CA TYR A 198 2.77 -4.75 -22.10
C TYR A 198 2.50 -4.27 -23.53
N THR A 199 1.71 -5.04 -24.24
CA THR A 199 1.34 -4.80 -25.64
C THR A 199 -0.17 -4.86 -25.79
N ASP A 200 -0.68 -4.32 -26.89
CA ASP A 200 -2.13 -4.34 -27.18
C ASP A 200 -2.68 -5.76 -27.47
N THR A 201 -1.83 -6.80 -27.49
CA THR A 201 -2.28 -8.20 -27.54
C THR A 201 -2.66 -8.74 -26.16
N ASN A 202 -2.27 -8.06 -25.08
CA ASN A 202 -2.66 -8.40 -23.72
C ASN A 202 -4.00 -7.71 -23.38
N GLN A 203 -5.09 -8.48 -23.40
CA GLN A 203 -6.44 -7.92 -23.19
C GLN A 203 -6.62 -7.30 -21.79
N ARG A 204 -5.95 -7.81 -20.76
CA ARG A 204 -5.97 -7.18 -19.41
C ARG A 204 -5.35 -5.80 -19.43
N PHE A 205 -4.19 -5.67 -20.07
CA PHE A 205 -3.54 -4.37 -20.22
C PHE A 205 -4.41 -3.40 -21.03
N VAL A 206 -4.96 -3.83 -22.17
CA VAL A 206 -5.85 -3.01 -23.00
C VAL A 206 -7.04 -2.51 -22.19
N TYR A 207 -7.72 -3.40 -21.46
CA TYR A 207 -8.86 -3.04 -20.62
C TYR A 207 -8.46 -2.04 -19.53
N LEU A 208 -7.43 -2.33 -18.73
CA LEU A 208 -6.98 -1.45 -17.65
C LEU A 208 -6.54 -0.08 -18.18
N LYS A 209 -5.90 -0.05 -19.35
CA LYS A 209 -5.51 1.17 -20.05
C LYS A 209 -6.74 1.98 -20.48
N ASP A 210 -7.79 1.32 -20.97
CA ASP A 210 -9.07 1.95 -21.32
C ASP A 210 -9.80 2.52 -20.10
N GLN A 211 -9.67 1.87 -18.93
CA GLN A 211 -10.14 2.41 -17.64
C GLN A 211 -9.33 3.63 -17.15
N GLY A 212 -8.31 4.06 -17.88
CA GLY A 212 -7.51 5.25 -17.58
C GLY A 212 -6.24 5.01 -16.80
N PHE A 213 -5.89 3.76 -16.47
CA PHE A 213 -4.62 3.46 -15.80
C PHE A 213 -3.44 3.67 -16.75
N ARG A 214 -2.34 4.20 -16.20
CA ARG A 214 -1.09 4.53 -16.91
C ARG A 214 0.14 4.09 -16.13
N TYR A 215 0.06 4.04 -14.81
CA TYR A 215 1.14 3.62 -13.92
C TYR A 215 0.79 2.28 -13.28
N TYR A 216 1.59 1.26 -13.56
CA TYR A 216 1.41 -0.11 -13.06
C TYR A 216 2.52 -0.44 -12.09
N CYS A 217 2.22 -0.39 -10.79
CA CYS A 217 3.17 -0.65 -9.72
C CYS A 217 3.13 -2.14 -9.37
N ILE A 218 4.24 -2.85 -9.58
CA ILE A 218 4.38 -4.28 -9.31
C ILE A 218 5.30 -4.47 -8.12
N HIS A 219 4.94 -5.36 -7.21
CA HIS A 219 5.87 -5.80 -6.18
C HIS A 219 7.08 -6.49 -6.83
N ASN A 220 8.28 -6.01 -6.55
CA ASN A 220 9.49 -6.58 -7.15
C ASN A 220 10.62 -6.70 -6.13
N ASP A 221 10.75 -7.87 -5.52
CA ASP A 221 11.77 -8.15 -4.50
C ASP A 221 13.19 -8.28 -5.06
N GLN A 222 13.36 -8.29 -6.39
CA GLN A 222 14.64 -8.62 -7.02
C GLN A 222 15.50 -7.38 -7.29
N THR A 223 14.91 -6.20 -7.43
CA THR A 223 15.64 -5.00 -7.83
C THR A 223 15.04 -3.73 -7.23
N MET A 224 15.83 -3.00 -6.43
CA MET A 224 15.41 -1.77 -5.71
C MET A 224 14.84 -0.63 -6.58
N PHE A 225 15.18 -0.59 -7.87
CA PHE A 225 14.91 0.56 -8.75
C PHE A 225 14.42 0.15 -10.14
N TYR A 226 13.46 -0.77 -10.20
CA TYR A 226 12.89 -1.18 -11.49
C TYR A 226 11.92 -0.14 -12.07
N MET A 227 12.17 0.26 -13.31
CA MET A 227 11.20 0.98 -14.13
C MET A 227 11.29 0.52 -15.58
N GLN A 228 10.13 0.29 -16.19
CA GLN A 228 10.00 0.04 -17.62
C GLN A 228 8.97 1.00 -18.20
N MET A 229 9.43 1.86 -19.10
CA MET A 229 8.59 2.82 -19.82
C MET A 229 8.13 2.21 -21.14
N GLY A 230 6.82 2.23 -21.36
CA GLY A 230 6.22 2.06 -22.69
C GLY A 230 5.97 3.40 -23.36
N THR A 231 5.26 3.39 -24.49
CA THR A 231 4.87 4.61 -25.20
C THR A 231 3.85 5.43 -24.41
N ASP A 232 2.91 4.75 -23.76
CA ASP A 232 1.74 5.33 -23.10
C ASP A 232 1.49 4.77 -21.68
N TYR A 233 2.47 4.06 -21.11
CA TYR A 233 2.41 3.53 -19.76
C TYR A 233 3.79 3.49 -19.11
N ALA A 234 3.80 3.41 -17.78
CA ALA A 234 4.98 3.11 -16.99
C ALA A 234 4.69 1.91 -16.09
N ARG A 235 5.65 0.99 -16.01
CA ARG A 235 5.65 -0.10 -15.04
C ARG A 235 6.76 0.16 -14.03
N ILE A 236 6.42 0.17 -12.75
CA ILE A 236 7.30 0.64 -11.66
C ILE A 236 7.41 -0.47 -10.62
N GLY A 237 8.62 -0.75 -10.14
CA GLY A 237 8.84 -1.64 -9.01
C GLY A 237 8.40 -0.99 -7.70
N LEU A 238 7.69 -1.74 -6.87
CA LEU A 238 7.32 -1.38 -5.51
C LEU A 238 8.05 -2.31 -4.54
N HIS A 239 8.59 -1.73 -3.48
CA HIS A 239 9.28 -2.44 -2.40
C HIS A 239 8.48 -2.31 -1.11
N GLU A 240 8.14 -3.45 -0.53
CA GLU A 240 7.61 -3.50 0.82
C GLU A 240 8.74 -3.25 1.82
N VAL A 241 8.46 -2.40 2.80
CA VAL A 241 9.37 -2.10 3.90
C VAL A 241 8.62 -2.44 5.18
N MET A 242 8.97 -3.57 5.77
CA MET A 242 8.32 -4.15 6.94
C MET A 242 9.14 -3.90 8.21
N THR A 243 10.45 -3.70 8.06
CA THR A 243 11.37 -3.49 9.19
C THR A 243 12.18 -2.21 9.07
N LYS A 244 12.72 -1.77 10.20
CA LYS A 244 13.66 -0.65 10.24
C LYS A 244 14.94 -0.95 9.45
N ASP A 245 15.40 -2.20 9.47
CA ASP A 245 16.63 -2.61 8.79
C ASP A 245 16.43 -2.58 7.27
N GLU A 246 15.30 -3.09 6.78
CA GLU A 246 14.91 -2.95 5.36
C GLU A 246 14.81 -1.48 4.95
N PHE A 247 14.24 -0.62 5.80
CA PHE A 247 14.21 0.82 5.52
C PHE A 247 15.61 1.43 5.39
N GLN A 248 16.54 1.03 6.26
CA GLN A 248 17.92 1.50 6.19
C GLN A 248 18.61 1.02 4.90
N GLU A 249 18.40 -0.24 4.52
CA GLU A 249 18.91 -0.79 3.28
C GLU A 249 18.39 -0.02 2.06
N VAL A 250 17.08 0.26 1.99
CA VAL A 250 16.48 1.07 0.92
C VAL A 250 17.14 2.45 0.85
N ARG A 251 17.32 3.10 2.00
CA ARG A 251 17.91 4.45 2.12
C ARG A 251 19.39 4.47 1.69
N GLU A 252 20.17 3.46 2.07
CA GLU A 252 21.58 3.37 1.72
C GLU A 252 21.77 3.09 0.23
N ASN A 253 20.95 2.20 -0.34
CA ASN A 253 20.96 1.89 -1.75
C ASN A 253 20.52 3.09 -2.62
N SER A 254 19.57 3.92 -2.14
CA SER A 254 19.12 5.10 -2.91
C SER A 254 20.17 6.21 -2.95
N GLN A 255 20.99 6.35 -1.91
CA GLN A 255 22.09 7.33 -1.88
C GLN A 255 23.19 7.03 -2.89
N GLN A 256 23.36 5.77 -3.31
CA GLN A 256 24.37 5.39 -4.31
C GLN A 256 23.99 5.79 -5.75
N LEU A 257 22.75 6.22 -5.99
CA LEU A 257 22.25 6.62 -7.31
C LEU A 257 22.50 8.09 -7.66
N PHE A 258 23.03 8.88 -6.72
CA PHE A 258 23.30 10.32 -6.86
C PHE A 258 24.72 10.68 -6.42
#